data_AF-A0A558ZTT4-F1
#
_entry.id   AF-A0A558ZTT4-F1
#
_cell.length_a   1.000
_cell.length_b   1.000
_cell.length_c   1.000
_cell.angle_alpha   90.00
_cell.angle_beta   90.00
_cell.angle_gamma   90.00
#
_symmetry.space_group_name_H-M   'P 1'
#
loop_
_entity.id
_entity.type
_entity.pdbx_description
1 polymer ?
#
loop_
_entity_poly.entity_id
_entity_poly.type
_entity_poly.pdbx_seq_one_letter_code
_entity_poly.pdbx_strand_id
1 'polypeptide(L)'
;MKSGNGFWKGCLYFWGFLFLLGLLVQYALPLAACVLLGYGGYRLYKRWRYPLLQDRSLDDRIELLKARIRQADKDIQQLEETLVEKGSESYKSLANQVLIELREIHQEADRLKSYIDADIYNRIDKKVRTVRATIDVQLERLDRESQVDLENAEPEELAPELSQTLANIAVDHQAILDKIATSAEGDKEELTAIHSLKMEKFQTILEGYLKIKANPKNYNRAEERLEQAKAAIEQFDLELDQVLRELNETDMRDFDISLRILEKDRKE
;
A
#
# COMPACT_ATOMS: atom_id res chain seq x y z
N MET A 1 7.92 -104.71 -8.30
CA MET A 1 9.13 -103.97 -7.86
C MET A 1 8.73 -102.53 -7.57
N LYS A 2 8.51 -102.16 -6.30
CA LYS A 2 8.02 -100.82 -5.93
C LYS A 2 8.65 -100.35 -4.61
N SER A 3 9.04 -99.08 -4.62
CA SER A 3 9.16 -98.16 -3.47
C SER A 3 10.30 -98.38 -2.46
N GLY A 4 11.52 -98.00 -2.84
CA GLY A 4 12.68 -97.94 -1.93
C GLY A 4 13.36 -96.57 -1.76
N ASN A 5 12.88 -95.50 -2.41
CA ASN A 5 13.62 -94.21 -2.48
C ASN A 5 12.88 -92.98 -1.91
N GLY A 6 11.65 -93.13 -1.41
CA GLY A 6 10.87 -92.02 -0.82
C GLY A 6 11.17 -91.77 0.66
N PHE A 7 11.44 -92.83 1.42
CA PHE A 7 11.55 -92.77 2.87
C PHE A 7 12.86 -92.09 3.35
N TRP A 8 13.99 -92.37 2.68
CA TRP A 8 15.30 -91.80 3.03
C TRP A 8 15.41 -90.31 2.68
N LYS A 9 14.82 -89.89 1.55
CA LYS A 9 14.75 -88.47 1.17
C LYS A 9 13.87 -87.69 2.15
N GLY A 10 12.73 -88.24 2.55
CA GLY A 10 11.85 -87.63 3.56
C GLY A 10 12.53 -87.40 4.90
N CYS A 11 13.38 -88.34 5.36
CA CYS A 11 14.11 -88.20 6.62
C CYS A 11 15.21 -87.12 6.56
N LEU A 12 15.91 -86.99 5.43
CA LEU A 12 16.90 -85.93 5.20
C LEU A 12 16.26 -84.53 5.15
N TYR A 13 15.10 -84.39 4.49
CA TYR A 13 14.36 -83.12 4.49
C TYR A 13 13.82 -82.78 5.88
N PHE A 14 13.39 -83.79 6.65
CA PHE A 14 12.89 -83.59 8.02
C PHE A 14 13.99 -83.10 8.98
N TRP A 15 15.18 -83.72 8.92
CA TRP A 15 16.33 -83.29 9.73
C TRP A 15 16.90 -81.94 9.27
N GLY A 16 16.97 -81.69 7.96
CA GLY A 16 17.35 -80.40 7.41
C GLY A 16 16.40 -79.27 7.83
N PHE A 17 15.09 -79.54 7.84
CA PHE A 17 14.08 -78.58 8.30
C PHE A 17 14.21 -78.27 9.79
N LEU A 18 14.44 -79.28 10.64
CA LEU A 18 14.67 -79.08 12.08
C LEU A 18 15.92 -78.24 12.37
N PHE A 19 17.01 -78.46 11.63
CA PHE A 19 18.24 -77.66 11.77
C PHE A 19 18.03 -76.20 11.34
N LEU A 20 17.31 -75.99 10.23
CA LEU A 20 17.00 -74.65 9.72
C LEU A 20 16.05 -73.89 10.66
N LEU A 21 15.11 -74.60 11.30
CA LEU A 21 14.23 -74.06 12.34
C LEU A 21 15.02 -73.67 13.61
N GLY A 22 16.01 -74.48 14.00
CA GLY A 22 16.91 -74.19 15.12
C GLY A 22 17.73 -72.90 14.92
N LEU A 23 18.30 -72.71 13.73
CA LEU A 23 19.00 -71.47 13.36
C LEU A 23 18.05 -70.26 13.39
N LEU A 24 16.82 -70.43 12.89
CA LEU A 24 15.83 -69.35 12.85
C LEU A 24 15.45 -68.90 14.28
N VAL A 25 15.27 -69.83 15.21
CA VAL A 25 15.01 -69.51 16.63
C VAL A 25 16.22 -68.82 17.29
N GLN A 26 17.44 -69.26 16.98
CA GLN A 26 18.67 -68.72 17.57
C GLN A 26 18.94 -67.25 17.17
N TYR A 27 18.56 -66.84 15.95
CA TYR A 27 18.70 -65.43 15.50
C TYR A 27 17.43 -64.59 15.69
N ALA A 28 16.24 -65.19 15.71
CA ALA A 28 14.99 -64.46 15.95
C ALA A 28 14.86 -63.92 17.38
N LEU A 29 15.32 -64.68 18.39
CA LEU A 29 15.30 -64.27 19.79
C LEU A 29 16.15 -63.00 20.08
N PRO A 30 17.43 -62.91 19.66
CA PRO A 30 18.21 -61.69 19.89
C PRO A 30 17.70 -60.49 19.09
N LEU A 31 17.17 -60.70 17.87
CA LEU A 31 16.53 -59.62 17.11
C LEU A 31 15.25 -59.11 17.79
N ALA A 32 14.41 -60.02 18.31
CA ALA A 32 13.22 -59.65 19.07
C ALA A 32 13.58 -58.89 20.35
N ALA A 33 14.65 -59.30 21.06
CA ALA A 33 15.16 -58.57 22.22
C ALA A 33 15.65 -57.17 21.86
N CYS A 34 16.38 -57.00 20.75
CA CYS A 34 16.82 -55.68 20.26
C CYS A 34 15.63 -54.77 19.88
N VAL A 35 14.60 -55.31 19.24
CA VAL A 35 13.37 -54.55 18.91
C VAL A 35 12.62 -54.15 20.18
N LEU A 36 12.50 -55.03 21.16
CA LEU A 36 11.84 -54.75 22.43
C LEU A 36 12.61 -53.72 23.27
N LEU A 37 13.94 -53.80 23.32
CA LEU A 37 14.78 -52.82 24.02
C LEU A 37 14.78 -51.45 23.30
N GLY A 38 14.84 -51.44 21.97
CA GLY A 38 14.75 -50.22 21.17
C GLY A 38 13.39 -49.53 21.31
N TYR A 39 12.30 -50.31 21.26
CA TYR A 39 10.94 -49.79 21.43
C TYR A 39 10.67 -49.32 22.86
N GLY A 40 11.14 -50.07 23.86
CA GLY A 40 11.07 -49.69 25.27
C GLY A 40 11.84 -48.41 25.56
N GLY A 41 13.09 -48.33 25.06
CA GLY A 41 13.94 -47.14 25.16
C GLY A 41 13.32 -45.93 24.47
N TYR A 42 12.76 -46.09 23.26
CA TYR A 42 12.04 -45.03 22.56
C TYR A 42 10.82 -44.55 23.34
N ARG A 43 10.04 -45.46 23.94
CA ARG A 43 8.84 -45.09 24.71
C ARG A 43 9.19 -44.39 26.02
N LEU A 44 10.26 -44.81 26.70
CA LEU A 44 10.81 -44.13 27.88
C LEU A 44 11.39 -42.76 27.54
N TYR A 45 12.18 -42.67 26.47
CA TYR A 45 12.68 -41.40 25.94
C TYR A 45 11.53 -40.45 25.59
N LYS A 46 10.49 -40.97 24.92
CA LYS A 46 9.27 -40.21 24.60
C LYS A 46 8.52 -39.73 25.84
N ARG A 47 8.44 -40.54 26.89
CA ARG A 47 7.71 -40.21 28.12
C ARG A 47 8.45 -39.20 29.01
N TRP A 48 9.78 -39.21 29.01
CA TRP A 48 10.58 -38.38 29.92
C TRP A 48 11.19 -37.15 29.24
N ARG A 49 11.75 -37.28 28.04
CA ARG A 49 12.52 -36.20 27.38
C ARG A 49 11.65 -35.19 26.63
N TYR A 50 10.55 -35.63 26.00
CA TYR A 50 9.67 -34.73 25.24
C TYR A 50 8.98 -33.65 26.10
N PRO A 51 8.37 -33.94 27.26
CA PRO A 51 7.75 -32.89 28.08
C PRO A 51 8.79 -31.85 28.54
N LEU A 52 9.98 -32.28 28.97
CA LEU A 52 11.08 -31.38 29.38
C LEU A 52 11.56 -30.45 28.25
N LEU A 53 11.66 -30.94 27.01
CA LEU A 53 12.04 -30.13 25.85
C LEU A 53 10.93 -29.16 25.44
N GLN A 54 9.68 -29.59 25.55
CA GLN A 54 8.51 -28.78 25.27
C GLN A 54 8.39 -27.64 26.31
N ASP A 55 8.54 -27.94 27.60
CA ASP A 55 8.50 -26.94 28.67
C ASP A 55 9.61 -25.90 28.49
N ARG A 56 10.84 -26.33 28.20
CA ARG A 56 11.95 -25.40 27.89
C ARG A 56 11.65 -24.52 26.67
N SER A 57 11.09 -25.09 25.61
CA SER A 57 10.70 -24.30 24.43
C SER A 57 9.54 -23.34 24.70
N LEU A 58 8.66 -23.65 25.67
CA LEU A 58 7.56 -22.79 26.08
C LEU A 58 8.06 -21.63 26.95
N ASP A 59 8.97 -21.91 27.89
CA ASP A 59 9.63 -20.89 28.69
C ASP A 59 10.40 -19.89 27.81
N ASP A 60 11.17 -20.38 26.83
CA ASP A 60 11.89 -19.55 25.86
C ASP A 60 10.91 -18.65 25.06
N ARG A 61 9.74 -19.18 24.69
CA ARG A 61 8.68 -18.41 23.98
C ARG A 61 8.02 -17.36 24.87
N ILE A 62 7.79 -17.68 26.14
CA ILE A 62 7.25 -16.72 27.12
C ILE A 62 8.26 -15.60 27.38
N GLU A 63 9.55 -15.93 27.49
CA GLU A 63 10.62 -14.95 27.64
C GLU A 63 10.72 -14.04 26.41
N LEU A 64 10.64 -14.62 25.21
CA LEU A 64 10.61 -13.85 23.97
C LEU A 64 9.38 -12.93 23.89
N LEU A 65 8.20 -13.40 24.31
CA LEU A 65 6.98 -12.58 24.36
C LEU A 65 7.16 -11.40 25.32
N LYS A 66 7.75 -11.63 26.51
CA LYS A 66 8.07 -10.56 27.47
C LYS A 66 9.05 -9.55 26.88
N ALA A 67 10.07 -10.01 26.15
CA ALA A 67 11.04 -9.14 25.50
C ALA A 67 10.37 -8.27 24.42
N ARG A 68 9.51 -8.84 23.57
CA ARG A 68 8.75 -8.09 22.57
C ARG A 68 7.80 -7.07 23.20
N ILE A 69 7.10 -7.43 24.27
CA ILE A 69 6.22 -6.48 24.98
C ILE A 69 7.04 -5.29 25.52
N ARG A 70 8.21 -5.54 26.12
CA ARG A 70 9.10 -4.47 26.60
C ARG A 70 9.62 -3.58 25.47
N GLN A 71 9.91 -4.16 24.32
CA GLN A 71 10.36 -3.40 23.16
C GLN A 71 9.21 -2.54 22.60
N ALA A 72 8.05 -3.14 22.38
CA ALA A 72 6.85 -2.43 21.92
C ALA A 72 6.45 -1.30 22.88
N ASP A 73 6.55 -1.50 24.21
CA ASP A 73 6.28 -0.44 25.20
C ASP A 73 7.24 0.76 25.04
N LYS A 74 8.52 0.52 24.73
CA LYS A 74 9.47 1.60 24.45
C LYS A 74 9.12 2.32 23.15
N ASP A 75 8.77 1.56 22.11
CA ASP A 75 8.43 2.13 20.81
C ASP A 75 7.12 2.94 20.89
N ILE A 76 6.18 2.52 21.76
CA ILE A 76 4.97 3.30 22.13
C ILE A 76 5.34 4.59 22.86
N GLN A 77 6.30 4.57 23.79
CA GLN A 77 6.76 5.80 24.46
C GLN A 77 7.41 6.77 23.46
N GLN A 78 8.19 6.24 22.52
CA GLN A 78 8.80 7.04 21.46
C GLN A 78 7.77 7.62 20.49
N LEU A 79 6.60 6.99 20.31
CA LEU A 79 5.53 7.53 19.46
C LEU A 79 5.02 8.89 19.97
N GLU A 80 4.88 9.07 21.28
CA GLU A 80 4.43 10.34 21.84
C GLU A 80 5.46 11.46 21.64
N GLU A 81 6.75 11.13 21.69
CA GLU A 81 7.86 12.09 21.52
C GLU A 81 8.12 12.42 20.05
N THR A 82 8.04 11.43 19.15
CA THR A 82 8.30 11.61 17.71
C THR A 82 7.32 12.53 17.02
N LEU A 83 6.06 12.58 17.46
CA LEU A 83 5.08 13.53 16.93
C LEU A 83 5.50 14.98 17.18
N VAL A 84 6.14 15.25 18.32
CA VAL A 84 6.53 16.60 18.76
C VAL A 84 7.86 17.03 18.11
N GLU A 85 8.82 16.12 17.96
CA GLU A 85 10.17 16.48 17.50
C GLU A 85 10.40 16.32 15.99
N LYS A 86 9.80 15.31 15.33
CA LYS A 86 10.21 14.85 13.99
C LYS A 86 9.12 14.92 12.92
N GLY A 87 7.94 15.41 13.29
CA GLY A 87 6.82 15.62 12.38
C GLY A 87 6.01 14.37 12.03
N SER A 88 4.94 14.59 11.26
CA SER A 88 3.87 13.61 10.99
C SER A 88 4.33 12.36 10.22
N GLU A 89 5.23 12.50 9.24
CA GLU A 89 5.73 11.37 8.44
C GLU A 89 6.55 10.37 9.28
N SER A 90 7.40 10.87 10.18
CA SER A 90 8.17 10.03 11.10
C SER A 90 7.27 9.29 12.09
N TYR A 91 6.21 9.95 12.56
CA TYR A 91 5.19 9.33 13.41
C TYR A 91 4.44 8.21 12.66
N LYS A 92 3.98 8.46 11.42
CA LYS A 92 3.26 7.46 10.61
C LYS A 92 4.09 6.19 10.39
N SER A 93 5.38 6.33 10.11
CA SER A 93 6.28 5.18 9.92
C SER A 93 6.42 4.34 11.20
N LEU A 94 6.76 4.98 12.32
CA LEU A 94 6.93 4.30 13.61
C LEU A 94 5.63 3.66 14.09
N ALA A 95 4.50 4.34 13.88
CA ALA A 95 3.17 3.86 14.27
C ALA A 95 2.82 2.56 13.55
N ASN A 96 3.08 2.49 12.24
CA ASN A 96 2.86 1.28 11.45
C ASN A 96 3.73 0.11 11.94
N GLN A 97 4.99 0.36 12.29
CA GLN A 97 5.86 -0.67 12.87
C GLN A 97 5.30 -1.20 14.19
N VAL A 98 4.93 -0.30 15.11
CA VAL A 98 4.36 -0.68 16.42
C VAL A 98 3.05 -1.46 16.24
N LEU A 99 2.20 -1.10 15.27
CA LEU A 99 0.97 -1.83 14.98
C LEU A 99 1.22 -3.29 14.53
N ILE A 100 2.27 -3.52 13.76
CA ILE A 100 2.70 -4.87 13.35
C ILE A 100 3.18 -5.65 14.59
N GLU A 101 4.04 -5.07 15.41
CA GLU A 101 4.56 -5.71 16.63
C GLU A 101 3.44 -6.05 17.62
N LEU A 102 2.50 -5.13 17.84
CA LEU A 102 1.32 -5.36 18.67
C LEU A 102 0.43 -6.50 18.15
N ARG A 103 0.36 -6.68 16.83
CA ARG A 103 -0.35 -7.81 16.22
C ARG A 103 0.35 -9.13 16.50
N GLU A 104 1.67 -9.17 16.37
CA GLU A 104 2.46 -10.37 16.68
C GLU A 104 2.37 -10.74 18.16
N ILE A 105 2.46 -9.75 19.06
CA ILE A 105 2.29 -9.93 20.51
C ILE A 105 0.93 -10.54 20.80
N HIS A 106 -0.13 -10.04 20.19
CA HIS A 106 -1.48 -10.57 20.37
C HIS A 106 -1.60 -12.02 19.90
N GLN A 107 -1.10 -12.33 18.70
CA GLN A 107 -1.13 -13.69 18.15
C GLN A 107 -0.33 -14.68 19.00
N GLU A 108 0.83 -14.27 19.50
CA GLU A 108 1.66 -15.14 20.32
C GLU A 108 1.10 -15.31 21.73
N ALA A 109 0.50 -14.26 22.32
CA ALA A 109 -0.25 -14.35 23.57
C ALA A 109 -1.47 -15.28 23.45
N ASP A 110 -2.20 -15.24 22.33
CA ASP A 110 -3.31 -16.16 22.05
C ASP A 110 -2.85 -17.62 21.98
N ARG A 111 -1.71 -17.89 21.34
CA ARG A 111 -1.12 -19.23 21.28
C ARG A 111 -0.65 -19.74 22.64
N LEU A 112 -0.21 -18.84 23.51
CA LEU A 112 0.27 -19.16 24.85
C LEU A 112 -0.83 -19.08 25.92
N LYS A 113 -2.08 -18.78 25.54
CA LYS A 113 -3.21 -18.56 26.45
C LYS A 113 -3.43 -19.66 27.50
N SER A 114 -3.17 -20.92 27.15
CA SER A 114 -3.29 -22.06 28.07
C SER A 114 -2.11 -22.22 29.04
N TYR A 115 -1.03 -21.48 28.82
CA TYR A 115 0.24 -21.58 29.55
C TYR A 115 0.57 -20.31 30.36
N ILE A 116 -0.12 -19.20 30.09
CA ILE A 116 -0.01 -17.95 30.86
C ILE A 116 -1.25 -17.76 31.73
N ASP A 117 -1.09 -17.03 32.82
CA ASP A 117 -2.21 -16.70 33.71
C ASP A 117 -3.29 -15.90 32.96
N ALA A 118 -4.57 -16.21 33.24
CA ALA A 118 -5.69 -15.57 32.59
C ALA A 118 -5.73 -14.04 32.82
N ASP A 119 -5.32 -13.56 33.98
CA ASP A 119 -5.19 -12.12 34.26
C ASP A 119 -4.12 -11.48 33.38
N ILE A 120 -2.96 -12.13 33.26
CA ILE A 120 -1.85 -11.64 32.43
C ILE A 120 -2.27 -11.57 30.96
N TYR A 121 -2.91 -12.61 30.43
CA TYR A 121 -3.45 -12.61 29.07
C TYR A 121 -4.44 -11.46 28.85
N ASN A 122 -5.43 -11.31 29.74
CA ASN A 122 -6.46 -10.27 29.62
C ASN A 122 -5.86 -8.87 29.66
N ARG A 123 -4.80 -8.66 30.45
CA ARG A 123 -4.07 -7.37 30.50
C ARG A 123 -3.33 -7.09 29.20
N ILE A 124 -2.65 -8.08 28.63
CA ILE A 124 -1.96 -7.95 27.33
C ILE A 124 -2.99 -7.64 26.24
N ASP A 125 -4.06 -8.42 26.14
CA ASP A 125 -5.12 -8.23 25.13
C ASP A 125 -5.75 -6.83 25.25
N LYS A 126 -6.13 -6.40 26.46
CA LYS A 126 -6.69 -5.07 26.68
C LYS A 126 -5.72 -3.97 26.28
N LYS A 127 -4.45 -4.06 26.69
CA LYS A 127 -3.43 -3.04 26.37
C LYS A 127 -3.18 -2.96 24.86
N VAL A 128 -3.04 -4.10 24.19
CA VAL A 128 -2.89 -4.16 22.72
C VAL A 128 -4.06 -3.47 22.02
N ARG A 129 -5.30 -3.79 22.42
CA ARG A 129 -6.51 -3.21 21.80
C ARG A 129 -6.58 -1.71 22.02
N THR A 130 -6.36 -1.25 23.25
CA THR A 130 -6.40 0.19 23.58
C THR A 130 -5.33 0.97 22.84
N VAL A 131 -4.09 0.48 22.82
CA VAL A 131 -2.99 1.17 22.14
C VAL A 131 -3.21 1.19 20.64
N ARG A 132 -3.59 0.05 20.02
CA ARG A 132 -3.94 -0.01 18.61
C ARG A 132 -5.01 1.02 18.24
N ALA A 133 -6.12 1.04 18.98
CA ALA A 133 -7.19 1.99 18.73
C ALA A 133 -6.72 3.45 18.87
N THR A 134 -5.82 3.74 19.81
CA THR A 134 -5.26 5.09 20.00
C THR A 134 -4.39 5.50 18.82
N ILE A 135 -3.51 4.61 18.36
CA ILE A 135 -2.64 4.84 17.21
C ILE A 135 -3.48 5.02 15.93
N ASP A 136 -4.45 4.14 15.69
CA ASP A 136 -5.32 4.19 14.51
C ASP A 136 -6.08 5.53 14.43
N VAL A 137 -6.64 6.01 15.55
CA VAL A 137 -7.31 7.32 15.62
C VAL A 137 -6.36 8.47 15.33
N GLN A 138 -5.12 8.42 15.81
CA GLN A 138 -4.14 9.49 15.56
C GLN A 138 -3.64 9.49 14.11
N LEU A 139 -3.46 8.31 13.51
CA LEU A 139 -3.14 8.19 12.08
C LEU A 139 -4.25 8.77 11.21
N GLU A 140 -5.52 8.44 11.51
CA GLU A 140 -6.67 8.99 10.77
C GLU A 140 -6.75 10.52 10.87
N ARG A 141 -6.46 11.09 12.06
CA ARG A 141 -6.41 12.55 12.24
C ARG A 141 -5.32 13.19 11.38
N LEU A 142 -4.11 12.63 11.41
CA LEU A 142 -2.98 13.14 10.61
C LEU A 142 -3.22 13.00 9.11
N ASP A 143 -3.86 11.91 8.67
CA ASP A 143 -4.25 11.76 7.27
C ASP A 143 -5.28 12.82 6.88
N ARG A 144 -6.28 13.10 7.73
CA ARG A 144 -7.26 14.15 7.48
C ARG A 144 -6.65 15.54 7.46
N GLU A 145 -5.73 15.84 8.36
CA GLU A 145 -4.98 17.11 8.37
C GLU A 145 -4.17 17.27 7.09
N SER A 146 -3.44 16.23 6.65
CA SER A 146 -2.70 16.28 5.39
C SER A 146 -3.59 16.46 4.16
N GLN A 147 -4.80 15.91 4.17
CA GLN A 147 -5.77 16.12 3.09
C GLN A 147 -6.26 17.56 3.03
N VAL A 148 -6.48 18.19 4.19
CA VAL A 148 -6.88 19.60 4.28
C VAL A 148 -5.75 20.51 3.80
N ASP A 149 -4.50 20.22 4.16
CA ASP A 149 -3.35 20.99 3.68
C ASP A 149 -3.21 20.88 2.15
N LEU A 150 -3.40 19.68 1.59
CA LEU A 150 -3.38 19.47 0.14
C LEU A 150 -4.57 20.09 -0.60
N GLU A 151 -5.73 20.24 0.05
CA GLU A 151 -6.90 20.91 -0.55
C GLU A 151 -6.77 22.43 -0.57
N ASN A 152 -5.98 23.01 0.35
CA ASN A 152 -5.72 24.44 0.43
C ASN A 152 -4.41 24.89 -0.24
N ALA A 153 -3.62 23.95 -0.76
CA ALA A 153 -2.37 24.27 -1.45
C ALA A 153 -2.63 25.04 -2.75
N GLU A 154 -1.76 26.01 -3.04
CA GLU A 154 -1.85 26.81 -4.25
C GLU A 154 -1.71 25.91 -5.51
N PRO A 155 -2.37 26.25 -6.63
CA PRO A 155 -2.30 25.45 -7.86
C PRO A 155 -0.87 25.18 -8.34
N GLU A 156 0.06 26.12 -8.12
CA GLU A 156 1.47 25.99 -8.48
C GLU A 156 2.24 24.96 -7.62
N GLU A 157 1.81 24.72 -6.39
CA GLU A 157 2.43 23.72 -5.51
C GLU A 157 1.94 22.30 -5.85
N LEU A 158 0.65 22.16 -6.19
CA LEU A 158 0.04 20.87 -6.52
C LEU A 158 0.32 20.42 -7.97
N ALA A 159 0.45 21.38 -8.89
CA ALA A 159 0.57 21.13 -10.32
C ALA A 159 1.67 22.00 -10.97
N PRO A 160 2.95 21.86 -10.56
CA PRO A 160 4.05 22.65 -11.13
C PRO A 160 4.19 22.46 -12.65
N GLU A 161 3.77 21.31 -13.18
CA GLU A 161 3.75 21.05 -14.63
C GLU A 161 2.78 21.95 -15.41
N LEU A 162 1.78 22.54 -14.75
CA LEU A 162 0.82 23.46 -15.35
C LEU A 162 1.16 24.94 -15.13
N SER A 163 2.16 25.25 -14.29
CA SER A 163 2.46 26.63 -13.87
C SER A 163 2.62 27.59 -15.06
N GLN A 164 3.39 27.21 -16.08
CA GLN A 164 3.57 28.05 -17.28
C GLN A 164 2.26 28.24 -18.04
N THR A 165 1.47 27.17 -18.24
CA THR A 165 0.19 27.22 -18.95
C THR A 165 -0.82 28.09 -18.20
N LEU A 166 -0.89 27.98 -16.87
CA LEU A 166 -1.77 28.81 -16.05
C LEU A 166 -1.37 30.29 -16.09
N ALA A 167 -0.06 30.57 -16.11
CA ALA A 167 0.45 31.93 -16.25
C ALA A 167 0.07 32.54 -17.62
N ASN A 168 0.23 31.78 -18.70
CA ASN A 168 -0.19 32.20 -20.04
C ASN A 168 -1.69 32.51 -20.08
N ILE A 169 -2.52 31.56 -19.63
CA ILE A 169 -3.98 31.71 -19.55
C ILE A 169 -4.38 32.98 -18.78
N ALA A 170 -3.72 33.27 -17.66
CA ALA A 170 -4.02 34.48 -16.87
C ALA A 170 -3.69 35.78 -17.64
N VAL A 171 -2.56 35.79 -18.35
CA VAL A 171 -2.15 36.93 -19.19
C VAL A 171 -3.11 37.12 -20.36
N ASP A 172 -3.43 36.05 -21.09
CA ASP A 172 -4.30 36.10 -22.26
C ASP A 172 -5.75 36.41 -21.87
N HIS A 173 -6.22 35.88 -20.75
CA HIS A 173 -7.52 36.22 -20.18
C HIS A 173 -7.66 37.73 -19.96
N GLN A 174 -6.65 38.37 -19.35
CA GLN A 174 -6.65 39.80 -19.12
C GLN A 174 -6.57 40.58 -20.44
N ALA A 175 -5.71 40.17 -21.36
CA ALA A 175 -5.57 40.83 -22.67
C ALA A 175 -6.89 40.76 -23.47
N ILE A 176 -7.59 39.64 -23.43
CA ILE A 176 -8.90 39.46 -24.07
C ILE A 176 -9.94 40.37 -23.42
N LEU A 177 -9.99 40.45 -22.09
CA LEU A 177 -10.90 41.38 -21.40
C LEU A 177 -10.66 42.84 -21.81
N ASP A 178 -9.39 43.24 -21.92
CA ASP A 178 -9.03 44.60 -22.35
C ASP A 178 -9.50 44.86 -23.80
N LYS A 179 -9.33 43.90 -24.70
CA LYS A 179 -9.79 43.98 -26.09
C LYS A 179 -11.32 44.03 -26.23
N ILE A 180 -12.03 43.22 -25.45
CA ILE A 180 -13.49 43.24 -25.39
C ILE A 180 -13.96 44.60 -24.85
N ALA A 181 -13.26 45.16 -23.85
CA ALA A 181 -13.62 46.45 -23.29
C ALA A 181 -13.54 47.61 -24.31
N THR A 182 -12.60 47.53 -25.26
CA THR A 182 -12.41 48.50 -26.35
C THR A 182 -13.25 48.22 -27.60
N SER A 183 -13.95 47.08 -27.66
CA SER A 183 -14.81 46.71 -28.78
C SER A 183 -16.08 47.57 -28.84
N ALA A 184 -16.76 47.59 -29.99
CA ALA A 184 -18.01 48.33 -30.16
C ALA A 184 -19.09 47.87 -29.16
N GLU A 185 -19.91 48.81 -28.67
CA GLU A 185 -20.87 48.60 -27.57
C GLU A 185 -21.81 47.39 -27.79
N GLY A 186 -22.19 47.10 -29.03
CA GLY A 186 -23.08 45.98 -29.38
C GLY A 186 -22.44 44.58 -29.32
N ASP A 187 -21.13 44.47 -29.60
CA ASP A 187 -20.42 43.19 -29.62
C ASP A 187 -19.83 42.84 -28.25
N LYS A 188 -19.65 43.85 -27.39
CA LYS A 188 -19.01 43.75 -26.08
C LYS A 188 -19.72 42.79 -25.13
N GLU A 189 -21.05 42.85 -25.07
CA GLU A 189 -21.86 42.03 -24.15
C GLU A 189 -21.82 40.55 -24.54
N GLU A 190 -21.92 40.26 -25.84
CA GLU A 190 -21.83 38.90 -26.38
C GLU A 190 -20.44 38.29 -26.17
N LEU A 191 -19.37 39.02 -26.52
CA LEU A 191 -18.00 38.55 -26.34
C LEU A 191 -17.67 38.31 -24.85
N THR A 192 -18.14 39.19 -23.96
CA THR A 192 -17.96 39.02 -22.51
C THR A 192 -18.69 37.76 -22.01
N ALA A 193 -19.92 37.52 -22.45
CA ALA A 193 -20.71 36.35 -22.05
C ALA A 193 -20.07 35.04 -22.55
N ILE A 194 -19.58 35.02 -23.79
CA ILE A 194 -18.89 33.86 -24.36
C ILE A 194 -17.58 33.58 -23.60
N HIS A 195 -16.75 34.61 -23.38
CA HIS A 195 -15.47 34.46 -22.70
C HIS A 195 -15.62 34.02 -21.24
N SER A 196 -16.56 34.62 -20.50
CA SER A 196 -16.85 34.24 -19.11
C SER A 196 -17.31 32.79 -18.99
N LEU A 197 -18.20 32.33 -19.88
CA LEU A 197 -18.64 30.92 -19.91
C LEU A 197 -17.47 29.96 -20.17
N LYS A 198 -16.55 30.32 -21.07
CA LYS A 198 -15.36 29.51 -21.33
C LYS A 198 -14.43 29.47 -20.10
N MET A 199 -14.24 30.60 -19.43
CA MET A 199 -13.41 30.69 -18.23
C MET A 199 -13.99 29.88 -17.06
N GLU A 200 -15.31 29.89 -16.89
CA GLU A 200 -16.01 29.07 -15.88
C GLU A 200 -15.77 27.57 -16.11
N LYS A 201 -15.84 27.12 -17.38
CA LYS A 201 -15.56 25.73 -17.74
C LYS A 201 -14.09 25.38 -17.46
N PHE A 202 -13.16 26.26 -17.80
CA PHE A 202 -11.75 26.08 -17.47
C PHE A 202 -11.53 25.95 -15.96
N GLN A 203 -12.10 26.85 -15.15
CA GLN A 203 -12.01 26.80 -13.68
C GLN A 203 -12.55 25.46 -13.13
N THR A 204 -13.68 25.00 -13.65
CA THR A 204 -14.25 23.70 -13.26
C THR A 204 -13.30 22.53 -13.55
N ILE A 205 -12.63 22.55 -14.70
CA ILE A 205 -11.65 21.52 -15.08
C ILE A 205 -10.41 21.60 -14.19
N LEU A 206 -9.88 22.81 -13.96
CA LEU A 206 -8.71 23.03 -13.10
C LEU A 206 -8.98 22.58 -11.66
N GLU A 207 -10.12 22.97 -11.07
CA GLU A 207 -10.51 22.50 -9.74
C GLU A 207 -10.63 20.98 -9.68
N GLY A 208 -11.23 20.36 -10.69
CA GLY A 208 -11.32 18.91 -10.80
C GLY A 208 -9.95 18.24 -10.87
N TYR A 209 -9.03 18.82 -11.65
CA TYR A 209 -7.65 18.36 -11.77
C TYR A 209 -6.94 18.42 -10.41
N LEU A 210 -6.98 19.57 -9.73
CA LEU A 210 -6.32 19.77 -8.43
C LEU A 210 -6.88 18.83 -7.35
N LYS A 211 -8.21 18.65 -7.29
CA LYS A 211 -8.86 17.71 -6.35
C LYS A 211 -8.41 16.26 -6.57
N ILE A 212 -8.28 15.83 -7.83
CA ILE A 212 -7.79 14.48 -8.15
C ILE A 212 -6.29 14.36 -7.85
N LYS A 213 -5.50 15.38 -8.17
CA LYS A 213 -4.05 15.40 -7.95
C LYS A 213 -3.69 15.35 -6.47
N ALA A 214 -4.43 16.06 -5.62
CA ALA A 214 -4.27 16.04 -4.17
C ALA A 214 -4.52 14.65 -3.58
N ASN A 215 -5.54 13.92 -4.06
CA ASN A 215 -5.98 12.64 -3.49
C ASN A 215 -6.32 11.58 -4.56
N PRO A 216 -5.34 11.10 -5.36
CA PRO A 216 -5.63 10.27 -6.54
C PRO A 216 -6.28 8.93 -6.19
N LYS A 217 -6.00 8.37 -5.01
CA LYS A 217 -6.58 7.11 -4.55
C LYS A 217 -8.11 7.18 -4.30
N ASN A 218 -8.65 8.38 -4.09
CA ASN A 218 -10.07 8.58 -3.81
C ASN A 218 -10.93 8.60 -5.08
N TYR A 219 -10.31 8.57 -6.26
CA TYR A 219 -11.01 8.72 -7.54
C TYR A 219 -10.75 7.52 -8.47
N ASN A 220 -11.83 7.04 -9.09
CA ASN A 220 -11.73 6.04 -10.15
C ASN A 220 -11.09 6.66 -11.40
N ARG A 221 -10.18 5.91 -12.03
CA ARG A 221 -9.46 6.32 -13.25
C ARG A 221 -8.76 7.68 -13.08
N ALA A 222 -8.18 7.92 -11.91
CA ALA A 222 -7.52 9.19 -11.58
C ALA A 222 -6.49 9.60 -12.65
N GLU A 223 -5.60 8.68 -13.03
CA GLU A 223 -4.56 8.95 -14.03
C GLU A 223 -5.14 9.38 -15.39
N GLU A 224 -6.10 8.61 -15.92
CA GLU A 224 -6.75 8.92 -17.19
C GLU A 224 -7.46 10.28 -17.16
N ARG A 225 -8.11 10.60 -16.04
CA ARG A 225 -8.81 11.88 -15.86
C ARG A 225 -7.85 13.05 -15.69
N LEU A 226 -6.71 12.84 -15.03
CA LEU A 226 -5.65 13.86 -14.92
C LEU A 226 -5.06 14.18 -16.29
N GLU A 227 -4.75 13.16 -17.09
CA GLU A 227 -4.26 13.35 -18.46
C GLU A 227 -5.29 14.05 -19.35
N GLN A 228 -6.57 13.66 -19.26
CA GLN A 228 -7.66 14.32 -19.99
C GLN A 228 -7.82 15.79 -19.58
N ALA A 229 -7.81 16.07 -18.28
CA ALA A 229 -7.95 17.43 -17.78
C ALA A 229 -6.73 18.29 -18.12
N LYS A 230 -5.52 17.73 -18.03
CA LYS A 230 -4.28 18.40 -18.47
C LYS A 230 -4.36 18.76 -19.95
N ALA A 231 -4.70 17.80 -20.82
CA ALA A 231 -4.84 18.06 -22.25
C ALA A 231 -5.92 19.12 -22.55
N ALA A 232 -7.02 19.13 -21.79
CA ALA A 232 -8.06 20.15 -21.93
C ALA A 232 -7.58 21.55 -21.50
N ILE A 233 -6.77 21.64 -20.43
CA ILE A 233 -6.16 22.90 -19.96
C ILE A 233 -5.16 23.43 -21.00
N GLU A 234 -4.29 22.57 -21.53
CA GLU A 234 -3.33 22.93 -22.59
C GLU A 234 -4.06 23.35 -23.88
N GLN A 235 -5.13 22.65 -24.25
CA GLN A 235 -5.95 23.04 -25.40
C GLN A 235 -6.65 24.38 -25.17
N PHE A 236 -7.09 24.68 -23.95
CA PHE A 236 -7.72 25.95 -23.62
C PHE A 236 -6.74 27.13 -23.76
N ASP A 237 -5.47 26.96 -23.35
CA ASP A 237 -4.40 27.94 -23.59
C ASP A 237 -4.29 28.30 -25.08
N LEU A 238 -4.21 27.27 -25.94
CA LEU A 238 -4.17 27.46 -27.40
C LEU A 238 -5.43 28.12 -27.96
N GLU A 239 -6.59 27.86 -27.38
CA GLU A 239 -7.83 28.53 -27.77
C GLU A 239 -7.84 30.01 -27.39
N LEU A 240 -7.29 30.38 -26.24
CA LEU A 240 -7.15 31.79 -25.85
C LEU A 240 -6.17 32.53 -26.76
N ASP A 241 -5.04 31.92 -27.08
CA ASP A 241 -4.08 32.40 -28.09
C ASP A 241 -4.78 32.73 -29.42
N GLN A 242 -5.63 31.82 -29.89
CA GLN A 242 -6.38 32.01 -31.13
C GLN A 242 -7.40 33.13 -31.02
N VAL A 243 -8.18 33.18 -29.93
CA VAL A 243 -9.17 34.24 -29.69
C VAL A 243 -8.49 35.61 -29.66
N LEU A 244 -7.37 35.74 -28.94
CA LEU A 244 -6.63 36.98 -28.87
C LEU A 244 -6.09 37.40 -30.25
N ARG A 245 -5.63 36.44 -31.07
CA ARG A 245 -5.22 36.71 -32.45
C ARG A 245 -6.39 37.20 -33.30
N GLU A 246 -7.55 36.57 -33.23
CA GLU A 246 -8.75 36.96 -33.98
C GLU A 246 -9.23 38.38 -33.60
N LEU A 247 -9.19 38.73 -32.31
CA LEU A 247 -9.48 40.08 -31.83
C LEU A 247 -8.48 41.10 -32.39
N ASN A 248 -7.18 40.78 -32.37
CA ASN A 248 -6.16 41.64 -32.94
C ASN A 248 -6.31 41.84 -34.46
N GLU A 249 -6.59 40.79 -35.22
CA GLU A 249 -6.83 40.88 -36.67
C GLU A 249 -8.06 41.73 -37.01
N THR A 250 -9.09 41.66 -36.17
CA THR A 250 -10.30 42.48 -36.30
C THR A 250 -9.98 43.97 -36.17
N ASP A 251 -9.08 44.34 -35.26
CA ASP A 251 -8.59 45.71 -35.06
C ASP A 251 -7.69 46.18 -36.22
N MET A 252 -6.94 45.27 -36.86
CA MET A 252 -5.99 45.60 -37.94
C MET A 252 -6.66 45.90 -39.29
N ARG A 253 -7.96 45.68 -39.45
CA ARG A 253 -8.69 45.90 -40.71
C ARG A 253 -8.55 47.33 -41.23
N ASP A 254 -8.62 48.32 -40.35
CA ASP A 254 -8.50 49.73 -40.74
C ASP A 254 -7.07 50.10 -41.16
N PHE A 255 -6.07 49.44 -40.56
CA PHE A 255 -4.67 49.56 -40.96
C PHE A 255 -4.46 49.00 -42.37
N ASP A 256 -4.99 47.81 -42.66
CA ASP A 256 -4.86 47.19 -43.98
C ASP A 256 -5.55 48.00 -45.10
N ILE A 257 -6.71 48.59 -44.80
CA ILE A 257 -7.40 49.51 -45.72
C ILE A 257 -6.51 50.72 -46.00
N SER A 258 -5.91 51.31 -44.96
CA SER A 258 -5.03 52.47 -45.07
C SER A 258 -3.78 52.17 -45.90
N LEU A 259 -3.15 51.00 -45.70
CA LEU A 259 -2.02 50.54 -46.52
C LEU A 259 -2.40 50.42 -47.98
N ARG A 260 -3.56 49.82 -48.29
CA ARG A 260 -4.02 49.62 -49.66
C ARG A 260 -4.30 50.94 -50.39
N ILE A 261 -4.84 51.94 -49.69
CA ILE A 261 -5.05 53.28 -50.25
C ILE A 261 -3.71 53.92 -50.57
N LEU A 262 -2.76 53.91 -49.62
CA LEU A 262 -1.42 54.48 -49.83
C LEU A 262 -0.64 53.81 -50.97
N GLU A 263 -0.80 52.50 -51.15
CA GLU A 263 -0.18 51.79 -52.28
C GLU A 263 -0.83 52.13 -53.62
N LYS A 264 -2.14 52.40 -53.63
CA LYS A 264 -2.87 52.81 -54.84
C LYS A 264 -2.47 54.23 -55.26
N ASP A 265 -2.37 55.15 -54.31
CA ASP A 265 -1.98 56.54 -54.55
C ASP A 265 -0.52 56.67 -55.04
N ARG A 266 0.34 55.67 -54.78
CA ARG A 266 1.73 55.64 -55.24
C ARG A 266 1.90 55.12 -56.68
N LYS A 267 0.84 54.53 -57.27
CA LYS A 267 0.86 53.94 -58.62
C LYS A 267 0.20 54.83 -59.68
N GLU A 268 -0.33 55.99 -59.28
CA GLU A 268 -0.79 57.07 -60.15
C GLU A 268 0.29 58.16 -60.27
#